data_AF-A0A7Y2EBU1-F1
#
_entry.id   AF-A0A7Y2EBU1-F1
#
_cell.length_a   1.000
_cell.length_b   1.000
_cell.length_c   1.000
_cell.angle_alpha   90.00
_cell.angle_beta   90.00
_cell.angle_gamma   90.00
#
_symmetry.space_group_name_H-M   'P 1'
#
loop_
_entity.id
_entity.type
_entity.pdbx_description
1 polymer ?
#
loop_
_entity_poly.entity_id
_entity_poly.type
_entity_poly.pdbx_seq_one_letter_code
_entity_poly.pdbx_strand_id
1 'polypeptide(L)'
;MKRLLDALATHVFGPLDRRREGDRSFQYVHEVEAFNRLPAEAMREHALQRIRKVCEVANRACPFYRARFKEAGITNPEAMTWEAFDRIPLLTRADIRDHMDDIINQEIGKENLRETATGGTTSAPITFFQDWESFYRRRSATIVFDRWYG
;
A
#
# COMPACT_ATOMS: atom_id res chain seq x y z
N MET A 1 -20.14 31.58 16.96
CA MET A 1 -20.58 31.04 15.65
C MET A 1 -19.49 30.24 14.95
N LYS A 2 -18.27 30.77 14.73
CA LYS A 2 -17.13 30.00 14.14
C LYS A 2 -16.86 28.66 14.83
N ARG A 3 -16.67 28.65 16.16
CA ARG A 3 -16.42 27.43 16.95
C ARG A 3 -17.50 26.34 16.82
N LEU A 4 -18.76 26.73 16.58
CA LEU A 4 -19.86 25.78 16.40
C LEU A 4 -19.80 25.15 15.00
N LEU A 5 -19.54 25.96 13.97
CA LEU A 5 -19.36 25.48 12.59
C LEU A 5 -18.12 24.60 12.47
N ASP A 6 -17.02 24.96 13.15
CA ASP A 6 -15.80 24.14 13.18
C ASP A 6 -16.08 22.79 13.86
N ALA A 7 -16.77 22.79 15.00
CA ALA A 7 -17.15 21.56 15.70
C ALA A 7 -18.06 20.67 14.83
N LEU A 8 -19.03 21.25 14.12
CA LEU A 8 -19.90 20.54 13.19
C LEU A 8 -19.15 20.01 11.97
N ALA A 9 -18.22 20.78 11.40
CA ALA A 9 -17.39 20.35 10.29
C ALA A 9 -16.53 19.13 10.67
N THR A 10 -15.87 19.18 11.82
CA THR A 10 -14.97 18.11 12.28
C THR A 10 -15.71 16.85 12.73
N HIS A 11 -16.81 17.01 13.48
CA HIS A 11 -17.47 15.88 14.16
C HIS A 11 -18.76 15.39 13.50
N VAL A 12 -19.35 16.16 12.58
CA VAL A 12 -20.62 15.82 11.93
C VAL A 12 -20.46 15.72 10.42
N PHE A 13 -20.10 16.81 9.74
CA PHE A 13 -20.06 16.84 8.28
C PHE A 13 -18.93 15.98 7.70
N GLY A 14 -17.71 16.09 8.22
CA GLY A 14 -16.58 15.28 7.76
C GLY A 14 -16.83 13.77 7.89
N PRO A 15 -17.31 13.26 9.04
CA PRO A 15 -17.67 11.85 9.18
C PRO A 15 -18.83 11.40 8.29
N LEU A 16 -19.84 12.24 8.07
CA LEU A 16 -20.98 11.90 7.21
C LEU A 16 -20.57 11.83 5.74
N ASP A 17 -19.78 12.79 5.26
CA ASP A 17 -19.30 12.81 3.89
C ASP A 17 -18.39 11.60 3.60
N ARG A 18 -17.48 11.28 4.52
CA ARG A 18 -16.65 10.07 4.45
C ARG A 18 -17.47 8.77 4.42
N ARG A 19 -18.54 8.68 5.22
CA ARG A 19 -19.46 7.52 5.17
C ARG A 19 -20.19 7.43 3.84
N ARG A 20 -20.62 8.56 3.28
CA ARG A 20 -21.26 8.65 1.96
C ARG A 20 -20.31 8.19 0.85
N GLU A 21 -19.03 8.54 0.94
CA GLU A 21 -17.98 8.11 0.00
C GLU A 21 -17.50 6.67 0.24
N GLY A 22 -17.94 6.02 1.32
CA GLY A 22 -17.48 4.67 1.68
C GLY A 22 -16.04 4.61 2.18
N ASP A 23 -15.48 5.72 2.67
CA ASP A 23 -14.09 5.80 3.15
C ASP A 23 -13.88 4.92 4.40
N ARG A 24 -13.09 3.85 4.24
CA ARG A 24 -12.75 2.89 5.30
C ARG A 24 -11.43 3.20 6.00
N SER A 25 -10.76 4.30 5.70
CA SER A 25 -9.42 4.63 6.25
C SER A 25 -9.39 4.61 7.78
N PHE A 26 -10.47 5.02 8.45
CA PHE A 26 -10.55 5.02 9.91
C PHE A 26 -10.53 3.62 10.53
N GLN A 27 -10.93 2.58 9.79
CA GLN A 27 -10.86 1.18 10.27
C GLN A 27 -9.41 0.72 10.50
N TYR A 28 -8.47 1.31 9.76
CA TYR A 28 -7.04 0.99 9.84
C TYR A 28 -6.25 1.88 10.79
N VAL A 29 -6.87 2.88 11.42
CA VAL A 29 -6.16 3.82 12.31
C VAL A 29 -5.58 3.11 13.52
N HIS A 30 -6.36 2.24 14.17
CA HIS A 30 -5.89 1.48 15.32
C HIS A 30 -4.73 0.55 14.97
N GLU A 31 -4.75 -0.05 13.77
CA GLU A 31 -3.64 -0.88 13.29
C GLU A 31 -2.35 -0.07 13.15
N VAL A 32 -2.41 1.10 12.51
CA VAL A 32 -1.24 1.96 12.33
C VAL A 32 -0.72 2.48 13.67
N GLU A 33 -1.61 2.94 14.56
CA GLU A 33 -1.20 3.39 15.89
C GLU A 33 -0.58 2.27 16.72
N ALA A 34 -1.10 1.03 16.64
CA ALA A 34 -0.52 -0.12 17.31
C ALA A 34 0.88 -0.43 16.77
N PHE A 35 1.05 -0.42 15.44
CA PHE A 35 2.35 -0.61 14.79
C PHE A 35 3.37 0.45 15.22
N ASN A 36 2.99 1.72 15.26
CA ASN A 36 3.87 2.83 15.64
C ASN A 36 4.33 2.79 17.11
N ARG A 37 3.67 2.00 17.98
CA ARG A 37 4.05 1.81 19.39
C ARG A 37 4.98 0.62 19.61
N LEU A 38 5.23 -0.19 18.58
CA LEU A 38 6.09 -1.37 18.70
C LEU A 38 7.56 -0.96 18.88
N PRO A 39 8.37 -1.74 19.63
CA PRO A 39 9.82 -1.58 19.62
C PRO A 39 10.38 -1.93 18.22
N ALA A 40 11.53 -1.37 17.88
CA ALA A 40 12.14 -1.49 16.55
C ALA A 40 12.25 -2.94 16.04
N GLU A 41 12.65 -3.88 16.91
CA GLU A 41 12.78 -5.30 16.56
C GLU A 41 11.42 -5.93 16.22
N ALA A 42 10.37 -5.62 16.99
CA ALA A 42 9.03 -6.09 16.71
C ALA A 42 8.44 -5.45 15.44
N MET A 43 8.77 -4.18 15.16
CA MET A 43 8.41 -3.54 13.89
C MET A 43 9.08 -4.25 12.70
N ARG A 44 10.36 -4.61 12.85
CA ARG A 44 11.12 -5.32 11.82
C ARG A 44 10.52 -6.69 11.54
N GLU A 45 10.23 -7.48 12.57
CA GLU A 45 9.57 -8.77 12.38
C GLU A 45 8.17 -8.63 11.76
N HIS A 46 7.37 -7.66 12.25
CA HIS A 46 6.06 -7.37 11.67
C HIS A 46 6.15 -7.01 10.18
N ALA A 47 7.14 -6.20 9.78
CA ALA A 47 7.37 -5.86 8.38
C ALA A 47 7.72 -7.10 7.55
N LEU A 48 8.58 -7.99 8.04
CA LEU A 48 8.94 -9.22 7.34
C LEU A 48 7.73 -10.14 7.14
N GLN A 49 6.87 -10.27 8.15
CA GLN A 49 5.61 -11.03 8.04
C GLN A 49 4.66 -10.45 6.98
N ARG A 50 4.61 -9.13 6.84
CA ARG A 50 3.83 -8.47 5.78
C ARG A 50 4.47 -8.68 4.40
N ILE A 51 5.80 -8.59 4.30
CA ILE A 51 6.54 -8.87 3.06
C ILE A 51 6.28 -10.29 2.59
N ARG A 52 6.34 -11.29 3.47
CA ARG A 52 6.03 -12.70 3.14
C ARG A 52 4.67 -12.85 2.47
N LYS A 53 3.62 -12.21 3.01
CA LYS A 53 2.27 -12.23 2.43
C LYS A 53 2.21 -11.57 1.06
N VAL A 54 2.91 -10.45 0.87
CA VAL A 54 2.98 -9.79 -0.44
C VAL A 54 3.71 -10.68 -1.45
N CYS A 55 4.84 -11.26 -1.05
CA CYS A 55 5.65 -12.14 -1.89
C CYS A 55 4.92 -13.43 -2.27
N GLU A 56 4.14 -14.02 -1.36
CA GLU A 56 3.26 -15.17 -1.63
C GLU A 56 2.27 -14.83 -2.75
N VAL A 57 1.51 -13.73 -2.60
CA VAL A 57 0.53 -13.29 -3.60
C VAL A 57 1.20 -12.93 -4.92
N ALA A 58 2.32 -12.20 -4.88
CA ALA A 58 3.06 -11.80 -6.07
C ALA A 58 3.60 -13.03 -6.82
N ASN A 59 4.13 -14.02 -6.09
CA ASN A 59 4.59 -15.26 -6.69
C ASN A 59 3.45 -16.05 -7.32
N ARG A 60 2.27 -16.07 -6.68
CA ARG A 60 1.10 -16.80 -7.16
C ARG A 60 0.48 -16.15 -8.41
N ALA A 61 0.34 -14.83 -8.40
CA ALA A 61 -0.60 -14.13 -9.30
C ALA A 61 0.03 -13.02 -10.19
N CYS A 62 1.31 -12.71 -10.03
CA CYS A 62 2.00 -11.69 -10.83
C CYS A 62 3.17 -12.33 -11.60
N PRO A 63 3.02 -12.62 -12.92
CA PRO A 63 4.08 -13.25 -13.70
C PRO A 63 5.44 -12.55 -13.64
N PHE A 64 5.45 -11.22 -13.61
CA PHE A 64 6.68 -10.42 -13.50
C PHE A 64 7.47 -10.77 -12.23
N TYR A 65 6.79 -10.78 -11.07
CA TYR A 65 7.46 -11.07 -9.80
C TYR A 65 7.86 -12.54 -9.68
N ARG A 66 7.08 -13.48 -10.23
CA ARG A 66 7.47 -14.89 -10.32
C ARG A 66 8.79 -15.07 -11.05
N ALA A 67 8.98 -14.36 -12.17
CA ALA A 67 10.25 -14.36 -12.91
C ALA A 67 11.38 -13.72 -12.10
N ARG A 68 11.14 -12.60 -11.42
CA ARG A 68 12.13 -11.92 -10.55
C ARG A 68 12.56 -12.79 -9.37
N PHE A 69 11.65 -13.51 -8.73
CA PHE A 69 12.01 -14.45 -7.67
C PHE A 69 12.88 -15.59 -8.19
N LYS A 70 12.57 -16.13 -9.38
CA LYS A 70 13.40 -17.15 -10.02
C LYS A 70 14.81 -16.63 -10.34
N GLU A 71 14.92 -15.41 -10.88
CA GLU A 71 16.20 -14.76 -11.16
C GLU A 71 17.04 -14.56 -9.88
N ALA A 72 16.39 -14.15 -8.78
CA ALA A 72 17.03 -13.98 -7.48
C ALA A 72 17.32 -15.31 -6.73
N GLY A 73 16.99 -16.46 -7.32
CA GLY A 73 17.16 -17.77 -6.69
C GLY A 73 16.24 -18.01 -5.48
N ILE A 74 15.07 -17.37 -5.45
CA ILE A 74 14.07 -17.47 -4.38
C ILE A 74 13.02 -18.49 -4.79
N THR A 75 12.99 -19.64 -4.11
CA THR A 75 12.08 -20.76 -4.39
C THR A 75 10.85 -20.79 -3.50
N ASN A 76 10.93 -20.18 -2.30
CA ASN A 76 9.84 -20.11 -1.32
C ASN A 76 9.64 -18.65 -0.86
N PRO A 77 8.86 -17.85 -1.61
CA PRO A 77 8.64 -16.44 -1.28
C PRO A 77 7.78 -16.22 -0.02
N GLU A 78 6.99 -17.21 0.41
CA GLU A 78 6.21 -17.18 1.66
C GLU A 78 7.08 -17.34 2.92
N ALA A 79 8.27 -17.94 2.78
CA ALA A 79 9.29 -18.05 3.82
C ALA A 79 10.41 -16.99 3.68
N MET A 80 10.11 -15.84 3.05
CA MET A 80 11.09 -14.77 2.82
C MET A 80 11.92 -14.41 4.07
N THR A 81 13.22 -14.20 3.88
CA THR A 81 14.13 -13.63 4.88
C THR A 81 14.63 -12.27 4.39
N TRP A 82 15.24 -11.48 5.28
CA TRP A 82 15.83 -10.20 4.88
C TRP A 82 16.96 -10.38 3.87
N GLU A 83 17.80 -11.40 4.04
CA GLU A 83 18.90 -11.72 3.12
C GLU A 83 18.37 -12.12 1.74
N ALA A 84 17.26 -12.86 1.68
CA ALA A 84 16.62 -13.20 0.42
C ALA A 84 15.95 -11.98 -0.22
N PHE A 85 15.29 -11.14 0.58
CA PHE A 85 14.63 -9.92 0.13
C PHE A 85 15.62 -8.94 -0.52
N ASP A 86 16.82 -8.79 0.06
CA ASP A 86 17.88 -7.93 -0.47
C ASP A 86 18.43 -8.38 -1.82
N ARG A 87 18.20 -9.63 -2.23
CA ARG A 87 18.58 -10.15 -3.56
C ARG A 87 17.57 -9.82 -4.65
N ILE A 88 16.37 -9.36 -4.30
CA ILE A 88 15.33 -9.04 -5.29
C ILE A 88 15.76 -7.80 -6.07
N PRO A 89 15.87 -7.86 -7.41
CA PRO A 89 16.22 -6.70 -8.21
C PRO A 89 15.19 -5.57 -8.02
N LEU A 90 15.66 -4.33 -7.91
CA LEU A 90 14.79 -3.17 -7.75
C LEU A 90 13.85 -3.01 -8.96
N LEU A 91 12.60 -2.67 -8.68
CA LEU A 91 11.60 -2.33 -9.69
C LEU A 91 11.91 -0.96 -10.29
N THR A 92 12.07 -0.88 -11.60
CA THR A 92 12.37 0.36 -12.31
C THR A 92 11.13 0.97 -12.97
N ARG A 93 11.25 2.24 -13.37
CA ARG A 93 10.24 2.92 -14.17
C ARG A 93 10.02 2.28 -15.55
N ALA A 94 11.06 1.71 -16.14
CA ALA A 94 10.96 0.98 -17.40
C ALA A 94 10.19 -0.32 -17.19
N ASP A 95 10.50 -1.07 -16.13
CA ASP A 95 9.78 -2.30 -15.80
C ASP A 95 8.27 -2.07 -15.71
N ILE A 96 7.85 -1.02 -15.01
CA ILE A 96 6.42 -0.71 -14.85
C ILE A 96 5.76 -0.40 -16.20
N ARG A 97 6.43 0.37 -17.07
CA ARG A 97 5.90 0.73 -18.38
C ARG A 97 5.82 -0.46 -19.33
N ASP A 98 6.85 -1.31 -19.32
CA ASP A 98 7.02 -2.38 -20.30
C ASP A 98 6.35 -3.69 -19.86
N HIS A 99 6.06 -3.85 -18.56
CA HIS A 99 5.52 -5.08 -17.96
C HIS A 99 4.30 -4.86 -17.04
N MET A 100 3.54 -3.77 -17.23
CA MET A 100 2.39 -3.44 -16.36
C MET A 100 1.42 -4.61 -16.15
N ASP A 101 1.06 -5.29 -17.23
CA ASP A 101 0.07 -6.37 -17.21
C ASP A 101 0.56 -7.62 -16.47
N ASP A 102 1.87 -7.81 -16.40
CA ASP A 102 2.51 -8.91 -15.68
C ASP A 102 2.82 -8.56 -14.22
N ILE A 103 2.86 -7.27 -13.88
CA ILE A 103 3.02 -6.75 -12.52
C ILE A 103 1.71 -6.82 -11.75
N ILE A 104 0.58 -6.57 -12.42
CA ILE A 104 -0.75 -6.61 -11.79
C ILE A 104 -1.12 -8.05 -11.42
N ASN A 105 -1.81 -8.19 -10.29
CA ASN A 105 -2.39 -9.47 -9.87
C ASN A 105 -3.46 -9.92 -10.88
N GLN A 106 -3.19 -11.01 -11.60
CA GLN A 106 -4.06 -11.53 -12.66
C GLN A 106 -5.35 -12.20 -12.14
N GLU A 107 -5.45 -12.46 -10.84
CA GLU A 107 -6.68 -12.97 -10.20
C GLU A 107 -7.70 -11.86 -9.95
N ILE A 108 -7.32 -10.59 -10.12
CA ILE A 108 -8.18 -9.42 -9.88
C ILE A 108 -8.41 -8.69 -11.21
N GLY A 109 -9.67 -8.54 -11.59
CA GLY A 109 -10.04 -7.74 -12.75
C GLY A 109 -9.61 -6.28 -12.58
N LYS A 110 -8.97 -5.70 -13.60
CA LYS A 110 -8.43 -4.32 -13.59
C LYS A 110 -9.51 -3.27 -13.27
N GLU A 111 -10.76 -3.54 -13.62
CA GLU A 111 -11.92 -2.70 -13.33
C GLU A 111 -12.20 -2.55 -11.82
N ASN A 112 -11.69 -3.46 -11.00
CA ASN A 112 -11.80 -3.39 -9.53
C ASN A 112 -10.61 -2.65 -8.90
N LEU A 113 -9.63 -2.23 -9.72
CA LEU A 113 -8.47 -1.49 -9.29
C LEU A 113 -8.65 0.00 -9.58
N ARG A 114 -8.11 0.82 -8.69
CA ARG A 114 -8.04 2.25 -8.90
C ARG A 114 -6.78 2.58 -9.71
N GLU A 115 -6.98 3.05 -10.92
CA GLU A 115 -5.90 3.63 -11.74
C GLU A 115 -5.43 4.96 -11.12
N THR A 116 -4.12 5.16 -11.12
CA THR A 116 -3.50 6.38 -10.63
C THR A 116 -2.19 6.60 -11.38
N ALA A 117 -1.70 7.84 -11.39
CA ALA A 117 -0.44 8.15 -12.05
C ALA A 117 0.50 8.88 -11.10
N THR A 118 1.80 8.70 -11.32
CA THR A 118 2.81 9.51 -10.65
C THR A 118 2.78 10.94 -11.20
N GLY A 119 2.83 11.94 -10.31
CA GLY A 119 3.06 13.33 -10.70
C GLY A 119 4.54 13.57 -10.97
N GLY A 120 4.86 14.36 -11.99
CA GLY A 120 6.23 14.76 -12.30
C GLY A 120 6.26 15.80 -13.42
N THR A 121 7.05 16.86 -13.23
CA THR A 121 7.18 17.97 -14.18
C THR A 121 8.16 17.70 -15.32
N THR A 122 9.02 16.68 -15.19
CA THR A 122 10.16 16.47 -16.10
C THR A 122 10.11 15.15 -16.88
N SER A 123 9.38 14.14 -16.39
CA SER A 123 9.26 12.83 -17.03
C SER A 123 7.79 12.47 -17.24
N ALA A 124 7.49 11.75 -18.33
CA ALA A 124 6.13 11.26 -18.57
C ALA A 124 5.58 10.51 -17.34
N PRO A 125 4.34 10.79 -16.94
CA PRO A 125 3.72 10.15 -15.79
C PRO A 125 3.64 8.64 -16.02
N ILE A 126 3.90 7.87 -14.97
CA ILE A 126 3.72 6.42 -14.98
C ILE A 126 2.40 6.11 -14.31
N THR A 127 1.50 5.51 -15.08
CA THR A 127 0.25 4.92 -14.59
C THR A 127 0.58 3.67 -13.77
N PHE A 128 -0.13 3.46 -12.67
CA PHE A 128 -0.10 2.26 -11.86
C PHE A 128 -1.47 2.04 -11.20
N PHE A 129 -1.66 0.84 -10.64
CA PHE A 129 -2.94 0.42 -10.09
C PHE A 129 -2.79 0.13 -8.59
N GLN A 130 -3.86 0.37 -7.86
CA GLN A 130 -3.94 0.07 -6.43
C GLN A 130 -5.36 -0.37 -6.08
N ASP A 131 -5.49 -1.35 -5.18
CA ASP A 131 -6.79 -1.71 -4.64
C ASP A 131 -7.25 -0.65 -3.60
N TRP A 132 -8.57 -0.63 -3.36
CA TRP A 132 -9.18 0.33 -2.45
C TRP A 132 -8.77 0.11 -0.99
N GLU A 133 -8.56 -1.13 -0.55
CA GLU A 133 -8.19 -1.41 0.83
C GLU A 133 -6.75 -0.93 1.12
N SER A 134 -5.83 -1.09 0.17
CA SER A 134 -4.49 -0.50 0.22
C SER A 134 -4.54 1.03 0.21
N PHE A 135 -5.44 1.65 -0.56
CA PHE A 135 -5.64 3.10 -0.53
C PHE A 135 -6.05 3.59 0.86
N TYR A 136 -7.08 2.97 1.44
CA TYR A 136 -7.62 3.35 2.74
C TYR A 136 -6.60 3.15 3.87
N ARG A 137 -5.85 2.04 3.84
CA ARG A 137 -4.77 1.80 4.80
C ARG A 137 -3.63 2.81 4.65
N ARG A 138 -3.27 3.21 3.43
CA ARG A 138 -2.28 4.29 3.24
C ARG A 138 -2.77 5.62 3.79
N ARG A 139 -4.04 5.95 3.54
CA ARG A 139 -4.67 7.18 4.03
C ARG A 139 -4.79 7.19 5.56
N SER A 140 -4.96 6.04 6.21
CA SER A 140 -4.97 5.95 7.67
C SER A 140 -3.63 6.35 8.29
N ALA A 141 -2.51 6.04 7.62
CA ALA A 141 -1.19 6.50 8.06
C ALA A 141 -1.07 8.03 8.05
N THR A 142 -1.62 8.70 7.03
CA THR A 142 -1.71 10.17 7.00
C THR A 142 -2.56 10.70 8.14
N ILE A 143 -3.72 10.11 8.40
CA ILE A 143 -4.60 10.50 9.52
C ILE A 143 -3.87 10.40 10.87
N VAL A 144 -3.13 9.32 11.09
CA VAL A 144 -2.34 9.12 12.33
C VAL A 144 -1.20 10.14 12.41
N PHE A 145 -0.53 10.42 11.31
CA PHE A 145 0.54 11.42 11.25
C PHE A 145 0.02 12.84 11.53
N ASP A 146 -1.09 13.25 10.92
CA ASP A 146 -1.70 14.56 11.13
C ASP A 146 -2.12 14.74 12.60
N ARG A 147 -2.68 13.70 13.23
CA ARG A 147 -3.00 13.71 14.67
C ARG A 147 -1.78 13.91 15.56
N TRP A 148 -0.62 13.43 15.14
CA TRP A 148 0.62 13.56 15.89
C TRP A 148 1.22 14.97 15.76
N TYR A 149 1.12 15.60 14.59
CA TYR A 149 1.71 16.93 14.35
C TYR A 149 0.81 18.11 14.74
N GLY A 150 -0.52 17.92 14.81
CA GLY A 150 -1.50 18.95 15.18
C GLY A 150 -2.04 19.72 13.98
#